data_AF-A0A3R6B870-F1
#
_entry.id   AF-A0A3R6B870-F1
#
_cell.length_a   1.000
_cell.length_b   1.000
_cell.length_c   1.000
_cell.angle_alpha   90.00
_cell.angle_beta   90.00
_cell.angle_gamma   90.00
#
_symmetry.space_group_name_H-M   'P 1'
#
loop_
_entity.id
_entity.type
_entity.pdbx_description
1 polymer ?
#
loop_
_entity_poly.entity_id
_entity_poly.type
_entity_poly.pdbx_seq_one_letter_code
_entity_poly.pdbx_strand_id
1 'polypeptide(L)'
;MGFLKKIINWLLNAILVVSIVVSIWIFSQVFLLASFRIPSDSMEPELVEGDFVAVWKPTLGARLFDLNATLRLEQTEIHRTPGFRKAKRGDVLVFNFPHPNGWDKIEMHILKYYI
;
A
#
# COMPACT_ATOMS: atom_id res chain seq x y z
N MET A 1 4.76 40.16 -27.56
CA MET A 1 5.66 39.31 -26.75
C MET A 1 5.13 38.99 -25.33
N GLY A 2 4.49 39.93 -24.61
CA GLY A 2 4.07 39.72 -23.21
C GLY A 2 2.91 38.73 -22.99
N PHE A 3 1.92 38.71 -23.90
CA PHE A 3 0.77 37.80 -23.81
C PHE A 3 1.15 36.33 -23.93
N LEU A 4 2.04 36.01 -24.89
CA LEU A 4 2.55 34.65 -25.09
C LEU A 4 3.34 34.16 -23.86
N LYS A 5 4.17 35.02 -23.26
CA LYS A 5 4.89 34.71 -22.00
C LYS A 5 3.93 34.47 -20.84
N LYS A 6 2.83 35.21 -20.76
CA LYS A 6 1.80 35.03 -19.72
C LYS A 6 1.08 33.69 -19.85
N ILE A 7 0.73 33.29 -21.09
CA ILE A 7 0.12 31.98 -21.37
C ILE A 7 1.09 30.85 -21.04
N ILE A 8 2.36 30.96 -21.49
CA ILE A 8 3.38 29.96 -21.22
C ILE A 8 3.60 29.80 -19.71
N ASN A 9 3.73 30.90 -18.95
CA ASN A 9 3.90 30.83 -17.50
C ASN A 9 2.68 30.21 -16.80
N TRP A 10 1.47 30.53 -17.24
CA TRP A 10 0.26 29.91 -16.69
C TRP A 10 0.24 28.40 -16.93
N LEU A 11 0.60 27.97 -18.14
CA LEU A 11 0.65 26.56 -18.52
C LEU A 11 1.74 25.80 -17.76
N LEU A 12 2.93 26.40 -17.60
CA LEU A 12 4.02 25.84 -16.79
C LEU A 12 3.62 25.67 -15.32
N ASN A 13 2.96 26.69 -14.74
CA ASN A 13 2.46 26.61 -13.37
C ASN A 13 1.39 25.52 -13.21
N ALA A 14 0.49 25.36 -14.19
CA ALA A 14 -0.51 24.31 -14.17
C ALA A 14 0.14 22.90 -14.20
N ILE A 15 1.12 22.68 -15.08
CA ILE A 15 1.87 21.43 -15.15
C ILE A 15 2.59 21.14 -13.83
N LEU A 16 3.22 22.16 -13.23
CA LEU A 16 3.91 22.02 -11.96
C LEU A 16 2.96 21.59 -10.84
N VAL A 17 1.81 22.24 -10.72
CA VAL A 17 0.80 21.90 -9.70
C VAL A 17 0.30 20.47 -9.88
N VAL A 18 -0.03 20.07 -11.12
CA VAL A 18 -0.47 18.70 -11.42
C VAL A 18 0.60 17.68 -11.04
N SER A 19 1.87 17.95 -11.39
CA SER A 19 2.99 17.07 -11.05
C SER A 19 3.15 16.89 -9.53
N ILE A 20 3.03 17.97 -8.76
CA ILE A 20 3.10 17.93 -7.29
C ILE A 20 1.95 17.09 -6.73
N VAL A 21 0.72 17.31 -7.20
CA VAL A 21 -0.46 16.55 -6.74
C VAL A 21 -0.31 15.07 -7.03
N VAL A 22 0.14 14.71 -8.24
CA VAL A 22 0.38 13.31 -8.63
C VAL A 22 1.47 12.67 -7.76
N SER A 23 2.55 13.41 -7.48
CA SER A 23 3.64 12.93 -6.64
C SER A 23 3.17 12.66 -5.19
N ILE A 24 2.36 13.56 -4.62
CA ILE A 24 1.76 13.38 -3.29
C ILE A 24 0.80 12.19 -3.29
N TRP A 25 0.01 12.02 -4.35
CA TRP A 25 -0.90 10.89 -4.50
C TRP A 25 -0.15 9.56 -4.50
N ILE A 26 0.88 9.42 -5.34
CA ILE A 26 1.71 8.22 -5.41
C ILE A 26 2.39 7.97 -4.06
N PHE A 27 2.95 9.01 -3.43
CA PHE A 27 3.55 8.89 -2.10
C PHE A 27 2.55 8.36 -1.06
N SER A 28 1.32 8.88 -1.06
CA SER A 28 0.27 8.42 -0.17
C SER A 28 -0.08 6.94 -0.39
N GLN A 29 -0.21 6.52 -1.66
CA GLN A 29 -0.52 5.13 -2.02
C GLN A 29 0.61 4.17 -1.64
N VAL A 30 1.88 4.59 -1.73
CA VAL A 30 3.01 3.74 -1.35
C VAL A 30 3.19 3.68 0.17
N PHE A 31 3.20 4.84 0.85
CA PHE A 31 3.65 4.93 2.23
C PHE A 31 2.54 5.06 3.28
N LEU A 32 1.38 5.64 2.94
CA LEU A 32 0.39 6.05 3.95
C LEU A 32 -0.78 5.07 4.04
N LEU A 33 -1.52 4.89 2.96
CA LEU A 33 -2.79 4.16 2.96
C LEU A 33 -2.76 2.98 2.00
N ALA A 34 -3.40 1.89 2.40
CA ALA A 34 -3.70 0.76 1.54
C ALA A 34 -5.10 0.24 1.85
N SER A 35 -5.89 0.01 0.81
CA SER A 35 -7.25 -0.54 0.95
C SER A 35 -7.24 -2.04 0.69
N PHE A 36 -7.92 -2.81 1.54
CA PHE A 36 -8.11 -4.24 1.36
C PHE A 36 -9.59 -4.59 1.46
N ARG A 37 -10.00 -5.61 0.71
CA ARG A 37 -11.34 -6.19 0.81
C ARG A 37 -11.23 -7.46 1.64
N ILE A 38 -12.06 -7.59 2.66
CA ILE A 38 -11.98 -8.73 3.58
C ILE A 38 -12.41 -10.01 2.84
N PRO A 39 -11.51 -11.02 2.72
CA PRO A 39 -11.78 -12.21 1.93
C PRO A 39 -12.38 -13.38 2.73
N SER A 40 -12.46 -13.25 4.07
CA SER A 40 -12.85 -14.34 4.97
C SER A 40 -13.58 -13.83 6.22
N ASP A 41 -14.27 -14.74 6.89
CA ASP A 41 -15.04 -14.56 8.13
C ASP A 41 -14.19 -14.65 9.41
N SER A 42 -12.86 -14.65 9.30
CA SER A 42 -11.94 -14.91 10.41
C SER A 42 -12.00 -13.90 11.57
N MET A 43 -12.57 -12.71 11.31
CA MET A 43 -12.68 -11.60 12.27
C MET A 43 -14.14 -11.25 12.58
N GLU A 44 -15.08 -12.15 12.27
CA GLU A 44 -16.48 -11.96 12.66
C GLU A 44 -16.63 -11.95 14.20
N PRO A 45 -17.51 -11.10 14.76
CA PRO A 45 -18.47 -10.23 14.06
C PRO A 45 -17.97 -8.81 13.78
N GLU A 46 -16.74 -8.46 14.15
CA GLU A 46 -16.24 -7.07 14.06
C GLU A 46 -15.98 -6.66 12.60
N LEU A 47 -15.49 -7.60 11.80
CA LEU A 47 -15.20 -7.42 10.38
C LEU A 47 -15.77 -8.59 9.60
N VAL A 48 -16.68 -8.29 8.67
CA VAL A 48 -17.43 -9.31 7.91
C VAL A 48 -16.85 -9.45 6.51
N GLU A 49 -16.99 -10.65 5.93
CA GLU A 49 -16.58 -10.90 4.55
C GLU A 49 -17.21 -9.86 3.59
N GLY A 50 -16.36 -9.26 2.75
CA GLY A 50 -16.78 -8.25 1.78
C GLY A 50 -16.61 -6.80 2.24
N ASP A 51 -16.33 -6.55 3.52
CA ASP A 51 -16.02 -5.22 4.03
C ASP A 51 -14.74 -4.64 3.39
N PHE A 52 -14.62 -3.31 3.44
CA PHE A 52 -13.43 -2.59 2.98
C PHE A 52 -12.73 -1.93 4.16
N VAL A 53 -11.44 -2.26 4.34
CA VAL A 53 -10.60 -1.67 5.38
C VAL A 53 -9.51 -0.80 4.77
N ALA A 54 -9.22 0.32 5.43
CA ALA A 54 -8.10 1.20 5.09
C ALA A 54 -7.00 1.05 6.15
N VAL A 55 -5.82 0.58 5.73
CA VAL A 55 -4.68 0.32 6.59
C VAL A 55 -3.76 1.53 6.64
N TRP A 56 -3.52 2.03 7.85
CA TRP A 56 -2.51 3.05 8.12
C TRP A 56 -1.11 2.43 8.24
N LYS A 57 -0.39 2.38 7.12
CA LYS A 57 0.95 1.77 7.00
C LYS A 57 2.05 2.44 7.85
N PRO A 58 2.07 3.77 8.07
CA PRO A 58 3.13 4.44 8.83
C PRO A 58 3.27 3.95 10.28
N THR A 59 2.23 3.35 10.87
CA THR A 59 2.31 2.75 12.21
C THR A 59 3.46 1.76 12.30
N LEU A 60 3.47 0.75 11.42
CA LEU A 60 4.46 -0.34 11.42
C LEU A 60 5.57 -0.14 10.39
N GLY A 61 5.40 0.83 9.48
CA GLY A 61 6.26 1.03 8.33
C GLY A 61 5.70 0.33 7.09
N ALA A 62 5.69 1.05 5.97
CA ALA A 62 5.35 0.50 4.67
C ALA A 62 6.38 -0.54 4.24
N ARG A 63 5.88 -1.64 3.64
CA ARG A 63 6.69 -2.66 2.99
C ARG A 63 6.97 -2.26 1.55
N LEU A 64 8.24 -2.31 1.18
CA LEU A 64 8.77 -2.06 -0.15
C LEU A 64 9.28 -3.39 -0.70
N PHE A 65 8.78 -3.80 -1.85
CA PHE A 65 9.11 -5.04 -2.53
C PHE A 65 8.82 -4.88 -4.02
N ASP A 66 9.42 -5.74 -4.84
CA ASP A 66 9.22 -5.71 -6.30
C ASP A 66 7.85 -6.30 -6.68
N LEU A 67 6.98 -5.46 -7.23
CA LEU A 67 5.66 -5.87 -7.70
C LEU A 67 5.74 -6.82 -8.90
N ASN A 68 6.68 -6.63 -9.82
CA ASN A 68 6.78 -7.43 -11.04
C ASN A 68 7.18 -8.86 -10.74
N ALA A 69 8.17 -9.04 -9.87
CA ALA A 69 8.59 -10.37 -9.43
C ALA A 69 7.47 -11.04 -8.61
N THR A 70 6.77 -10.31 -7.73
CA THR A 70 5.67 -10.91 -6.97
C THR A 70 4.47 -11.29 -7.84
N LEU A 71 4.19 -10.56 -8.93
CA LEU A 71 3.17 -10.92 -9.93
C LEU A 71 3.56 -12.17 -10.73
N ARG A 72 4.85 -12.47 -10.86
CA ARG A 72 5.38 -13.71 -11.44
C ARG A 72 5.42 -14.87 -10.45
N LEU A 73 4.89 -14.67 -9.23
CA LEU A 73 4.94 -15.62 -8.11
C LEU A 73 6.38 -15.91 -7.63
N GLU A 74 7.32 -15.02 -7.94
CA GLU A 74 8.69 -15.10 -7.46
C GLU A 74 8.80 -14.51 -6.06
N GLN A 75 9.70 -15.07 -5.24
CA GLN A 75 9.99 -14.51 -3.93
C GLN A 75 10.84 -13.26 -4.07
N THR A 76 10.42 -12.20 -3.39
CA THR A 76 11.09 -10.89 -3.42
C THR A 76 11.62 -10.54 -2.06
N GLU A 77 12.74 -9.80 -2.05
CA GLU A 77 13.24 -9.23 -0.81
C GLU A 77 12.29 -8.12 -0.34
N ILE A 78 11.87 -8.21 0.92
CA ILE A 78 10.93 -7.26 1.52
C ILE A 78 11.72 -6.33 2.43
N HIS A 79 11.83 -5.06 2.03
CA HIS A 79 12.37 -4.03 2.89
C HIS A 79 11.23 -3.29 3.62
N ARG A 80 11.38 -3.03 4.92
CA ARG A 80 10.37 -2.30 5.69
C ARG A 80 10.92 -0.95 6.11
N THR A 81 10.18 0.10 5.79
CA THR A 81 10.49 1.44 6.26
C THR A 81 10.33 1.54 7.79
N PRO A 82 11.00 2.48 8.47
CA PRO A 82 10.78 2.71 9.89
C PRO A 82 9.30 3.05 10.17
N GLY A 83 8.71 2.40 11.15
CA GLY A 83 7.36 2.70 11.63
C GLY A 83 7.37 3.64 12.84
N PHE A 84 6.26 4.33 13.08
CA PHE A 84 6.09 5.18 14.26
C PHE A 84 6.08 4.40 15.58
N ARG A 85 5.59 3.16 15.57
CA ARG A 85 5.57 2.29 16.75
C ARG A 85 5.55 0.81 16.37
N LYS A 86 5.81 -0.05 17.35
CA LYS A 86 5.58 -1.49 17.20
C LYS A 86 4.09 -1.83 17.35
N ALA A 87 3.73 -3.02 16.87
CA ALA A 87 2.40 -3.60 17.08
C ALA A 87 2.14 -3.76 18.58
N LYS A 88 0.92 -3.47 19.01
CA LYS A 88 0.45 -3.56 20.40
C LYS A 88 -0.70 -4.56 20.47
N ARG A 89 -0.91 -5.12 21.65
CA ARG A 89 -2.07 -5.98 21.92
C ARG A 89 -3.35 -5.18 21.63
N GLY A 90 -4.26 -5.77 20.86
CA GLY A 90 -5.50 -5.15 20.42
C GLY A 90 -5.41 -4.41 19.07
N ASP A 91 -4.23 -4.29 18.46
CA ASP A 91 -4.14 -3.81 17.08
C ASP A 91 -4.67 -4.87 16.11
N VAL A 92 -5.52 -4.45 15.16
CA VAL A 92 -5.92 -5.24 14.00
C VAL A 92 -4.87 -5.07 12.90
N LEU A 93 -4.36 -6.17 12.34
CA LEU A 93 -3.20 -6.16 11.46
C LEU A 93 -3.49 -6.90 10.16
N VAL A 94 -3.16 -6.27 9.03
CA VAL A 94 -3.20 -6.94 7.73
C VAL A 94 -1.85 -7.57 7.44
N PHE A 95 -1.81 -8.88 7.25
CA PHE A 95 -0.60 -9.65 6.97
C PHE A 95 -0.83 -10.71 5.89
N ASN A 96 0.23 -11.12 5.21
CA ASN A 96 0.14 -12.18 4.21
C ASN A 96 0.11 -13.55 4.89
N PHE A 97 -0.69 -14.46 4.34
CA PHE A 97 -0.70 -15.85 4.80
C PHE A 97 0.68 -16.49 4.53
N PRO A 98 1.37 -17.06 5.54
CA PRO A 98 2.74 -17.55 5.39
C PRO A 98 2.89 -18.77 4.48
N HIS A 99 1.83 -19.57 4.29
CA HIS A 99 1.89 -20.86 3.58
C HIS A 99 0.94 -20.92 2.37
N PRO A 100 1.03 -19.98 1.40
CA PRO A 100 0.03 -19.83 0.37
C PRO A 100 -0.08 -21.02 -0.58
N ASN A 101 1.00 -21.72 -0.90
CA ASN A 101 1.00 -22.85 -1.85
C ASN A 101 1.33 -24.21 -1.20
N GLY A 102 1.60 -24.24 0.11
CA GLY A 102 2.02 -25.42 0.83
C GLY A 102 2.64 -25.08 2.19
N TRP A 103 2.71 -26.08 3.06
CA TRP A 103 3.30 -25.97 4.41
C TRP A 103 4.81 -26.24 4.44
N ASP A 104 5.40 -26.50 3.29
CA ASP A 104 6.83 -26.82 3.09
C ASP A 104 7.74 -25.60 3.24
N LYS A 105 7.23 -24.40 2.92
CA LYS A 105 8.00 -23.15 3.01
C LYS A 105 7.12 -21.96 3.39
N ILE A 106 7.76 -20.95 3.98
CA ILE A 106 7.15 -19.64 4.20
C ILE A 106 7.41 -18.78 2.97
N GLU A 107 6.36 -18.22 2.40
CA GLU A 107 6.46 -17.36 1.23
C GLU A 107 5.36 -16.29 1.21
N MET A 108 5.66 -15.14 0.60
CA MET A 108 4.70 -14.04 0.47
C MET A 108 3.85 -14.21 -0.80
N HIS A 109 2.53 -14.09 -0.66
CA HIS A 109 1.61 -14.00 -1.79
C HIS A 109 0.69 -12.79 -1.64
N ILE A 110 0.76 -11.82 -2.57
CA ILE A 110 0.06 -10.53 -2.49
C ILE A 110 -1.45 -10.68 -2.27
N LEU A 111 -2.07 -11.65 -2.95
CA LEU A 111 -3.53 -11.83 -2.92
C LEU A 111 -4.02 -12.70 -1.75
N LYS A 112 -3.11 -13.31 -0.98
CA LYS A 112 -3.47 -14.17 0.16
C LYS A 112 -3.06 -13.44 1.43
N TYR A 113 -4.01 -12.73 2.02
CA TYR A 113 -3.82 -11.96 3.23
C TYR A 113 -4.97 -12.21 4.21
N TYR A 114 -4.65 -12.06 5.48
CA TYR A 114 -5.59 -12.08 6.59
C TYR A 114 -5.53 -10.75 7.33
N ILE A 115 -6.55 -10.56 8.16
CA ILE A 115 -6.78 -9.39 9.01
C ILE A 115 -6.91 -9.89 10.44
#